data_AF-X1CNV2-F1
#
_entry.id   AF-X1CNV2-F1
#
_cell.length_a   1.000
_cell.length_b   1.000
_cell.length_c   1.000
_cell.angle_alpha   90.00
_cell.angle_beta   90.00
_cell.angle_gamma   90.00
#
_symmetry.space_group_name_H-M   'P 1'
#
loop_
_entity.id
_entity.type
_entity.pdbx_description
1 polymer ?
#
loop_
_entity_poly.entity_id
_entity_poly.type
_entity_poly.pdbx_seq_one_letter_code
_entity_poly.pdbx_strand_id
1 'polypeptide(L)'
;MERFLFVLGSNWQLSLAELDNYLRYSKNRGKIIDYSANVAIVEFEELHKELYFINELMEIQFTLGGCQKIAKVFDFIDIQTIKDAFPLEVDNYRHLEKSRKKILAVINNSLIGKNQVFPA
;
A
#
# COMPACT_ATOMS: atom_id res chain seq x y z
N MET A 1 -2.57 -6.35 12.99
CA MET A 1 -3.63 -5.59 12.29
C MET A 1 -2.94 -4.69 11.29
N GLU A 2 -3.43 -4.61 10.06
CA GLU A 2 -2.76 -3.83 9.03
C GLU A 2 -3.05 -2.34 9.20
N ARG A 3 -1.99 -1.54 9.18
CA ARG A 3 -2.04 -0.09 9.36
C ARG A 3 -1.71 0.59 8.04
N PHE A 4 -2.36 1.71 7.80
CA PHE A 4 -2.16 2.52 6.60
C PHE A 4 -1.83 3.95 7.01
N LEU A 5 -0.82 4.51 6.38
CA LEU A 5 -0.38 5.88 6.55
C LEU A 5 -1.01 6.73 5.45
N PHE A 6 -1.78 7.74 5.86
CA PHE A 6 -2.40 8.73 5.02
C PHE A 6 -1.57 10.00 5.07
N VAL A 7 -1.06 10.44 3.91
CA VAL A 7 -0.42 11.74 3.74
C VAL A 7 -1.49 12.74 3.35
N LEU A 8 -1.74 13.70 4.22
CA LEU A 8 -2.73 14.75 4.07
C LEU A 8 -2.12 15.99 3.39
N GLY A 9 -2.97 16.79 2.77
CA GLY A 9 -2.61 18.02 2.08
C GLY A 9 -2.24 19.17 3.02
N SER A 10 -2.08 20.36 2.46
CA SER A 10 -1.70 21.57 3.20
C SER A 10 -2.72 21.96 4.28
N ASN A 11 -4.02 21.77 4.01
CA ASN A 11 -5.10 21.96 4.98
C ASN A 11 -5.42 20.65 5.73
N TRP A 12 -4.41 20.12 6.42
CA TRP A 12 -4.48 18.79 7.01
C TRP A 12 -5.54 18.68 8.12
N GLN A 13 -5.91 19.75 8.82
CA GLN A 13 -6.96 19.70 9.84
C GLN A 13 -8.31 19.35 9.23
N LEU A 14 -8.65 19.97 8.08
CA LEU A 14 -9.88 19.67 7.37
C LEU A 14 -9.82 18.26 6.78
N SER A 15 -8.70 17.88 6.17
CA SER A 15 -8.52 16.54 5.61
C SER A 15 -8.60 15.45 6.67
N LEU A 16 -8.12 15.71 7.89
CA LEU A 16 -8.23 14.81 9.03
C LEU A 16 -9.69 14.65 9.47
N ALA A 17 -10.46 15.74 9.52
CA ALA A 17 -11.88 15.69 9.83
C ALA A 17 -12.70 14.95 8.74
N GLU A 18 -12.39 15.18 7.46
CA GLU A 18 -12.98 14.44 6.35
C GLU A 18 -12.67 12.95 6.43
N LEU A 19 -11.41 12.60 6.74
CA LEU A 19 -10.99 11.22 6.93
C LEU A 19 -11.71 10.57 8.12
N ASP A 20 -11.80 11.22 9.27
CA ASP A 20 -12.53 10.68 10.44
C ASP A 20 -14.02 10.47 10.11
N ASN A 21 -14.64 11.42 9.41
CA ASN A 21 -16.03 11.29 8.97
C ASN A 21 -16.20 10.12 7.96
N TYR A 22 -15.30 10.01 6.99
CA TYR A 22 -15.31 8.92 6.01
C TYR A 22 -15.18 7.55 6.70
N LEU A 23 -14.24 7.40 7.63
CA LEU A 23 -14.01 6.13 8.33
C LEU A 23 -15.21 5.70 9.20
N ARG A 24 -16.02 6.65 9.69
CA ARG A 24 -17.24 6.35 10.47
C ARG A 24 -18.43 5.95 9.60
N TYR A 25 -18.59 6.57 8.44
CA TYR A 25 -19.83 6.49 7.66
C TYR A 25 -19.71 5.85 6.28
N SER A 26 -18.51 5.45 5.84
CA SER A 26 -18.30 4.77 4.57
C SER A 26 -18.38 3.23 4.69
N LYS A 27 -18.33 2.56 3.53
CA LYS A 27 -18.13 1.10 3.43
C LYS A 27 -16.78 0.66 4.03
N ASN A 28 -15.78 1.53 4.00
CA ASN A 28 -14.41 1.24 4.40
C ASN A 28 -14.17 1.71 5.84
N ARG A 29 -14.88 1.05 6.77
CA ARG A 29 -14.84 1.40 8.19
C ARG A 29 -13.46 1.21 8.79
N GLY A 30 -13.12 2.11 9.70
CA GLY A 30 -11.85 2.08 10.40
C GLY A 30 -11.77 3.18 11.46
N LYS A 31 -10.57 3.36 11.98
CA LYS A 31 -10.27 4.40 12.97
C LYS A 31 -8.89 4.98 12.74
N ILE A 32 -8.73 6.25 13.06
CA ILE A 32 -7.43 6.89 13.17
C ILE A 32 -6.82 6.43 14.51
N ILE A 33 -5.67 5.77 14.46
CA ILE A 33 -4.97 5.29 15.67
C ILE A 33 -3.94 6.28 16.17
N ASP A 34 -3.39 7.10 15.28
CA ASP A 34 -2.42 8.14 15.58
C ASP A 34 -2.42 9.19 14.46
N TYR A 35 -2.00 10.41 14.75
CA TYR A 35 -1.80 11.44 13.74
C TYR A 35 -0.72 12.42 14.18
N SER A 36 0.03 12.94 13.21
CA SER A 36 1.06 13.94 13.44
C SER A 36 1.17 14.84 12.23
N ALA A 37 0.93 16.14 12.42
CA ALA A 37 0.91 17.14 11.37
C ALA A 37 0.07 16.69 10.16
N ASN A 38 0.69 16.54 9.00
CA ASN A 38 0.04 16.16 7.75
C ASN A 38 -0.04 14.63 7.54
N VAL A 39 0.06 13.83 8.60
CA VAL A 39 0.01 12.38 8.51
C VAL A 39 -1.00 11.81 9.50
N ALA A 40 -1.79 10.84 9.05
CA ALA A 40 -2.67 10.04 9.90
C ALA A 40 -2.39 8.55 9.71
N ILE A 41 -2.38 7.79 10.81
CA ILE A 41 -2.31 6.33 10.77
C ILE A 41 -3.72 5.79 10.97
N VAL A 42 -4.17 4.98 10.03
CA VAL A 42 -5.50 4.42 9.95
C VAL A 42 -5.43 2.90 10.05
N GLU A 43 -6.31 2.34 10.86
CA GLU A 43 -6.55 0.91 10.94
C GLU A 43 -7.96 0.61 10.41
N PHE A 44 -8.04 -0.16 9.33
CA PHE A 44 -9.32 -0.58 8.75
C PHE A 44 -9.83 -1.86 9.39
N GLU A 45 -11.14 -1.97 9.54
CA GLU A 45 -11.80 -3.16 10.10
C GLU A 45 -11.68 -4.36 9.14
N GLU A 46 -12.03 -4.16 7.87
CA GLU A 46 -12.16 -5.26 6.89
C GLU A 46 -11.49 -5.02 5.54
N LEU A 47 -11.20 -3.76 5.16
CA LEU A 47 -10.72 -3.39 3.82
C LEU A 47 -9.55 -4.25 3.32
N HIS A 48 -8.58 -4.55 4.18
CA HIS A 48 -7.38 -5.31 3.83
C HIS A 48 -7.63 -6.81 3.55
N LYS A 49 -8.83 -7.33 3.85
CA LYS A 49 -9.20 -8.72 3.60
C LYS A 49 -9.66 -8.96 2.16
N GLU A 50 -9.97 -7.90 1.42
CA GLU A 50 -10.42 -8.01 0.03
C GLU A 50 -9.24 -8.21 -0.93
N LEU A 51 -9.42 -9.09 -1.92
CA LEU A 51 -8.37 -9.41 -2.91
C LEU A 51 -7.89 -8.17 -3.68
N TYR A 52 -8.78 -7.20 -3.89
CA TYR A 52 -8.53 -6.00 -4.67
C TYR A 52 -8.63 -4.72 -3.82
N PHE A 53 -8.28 -4.80 -2.53
CA PHE A 53 -8.33 -3.67 -1.60
C PHE A 53 -7.55 -2.43 -2.07
N ILE A 54 -6.56 -2.61 -2.97
CA ILE A 54 -5.82 -1.50 -3.58
C ILE A 54 -6.77 -0.56 -4.37
N ASN A 55 -7.78 -1.12 -5.06
CA ASN A 55 -8.75 -0.31 -5.79
C ASN A 55 -9.61 0.52 -4.83
N GLU A 56 -9.99 -0.07 -3.69
CA GLU A 56 -10.69 0.62 -2.60
C GLU A 56 -9.84 1.75 -2.02
N LEU A 57 -8.54 1.53 -1.80
CA LEU A 57 -7.62 2.60 -1.38
C LEU A 57 -7.53 3.73 -2.40
N MET A 58 -7.54 3.42 -3.70
CA MET A 58 -7.56 4.43 -4.75
C MET A 58 -8.87 5.24 -4.74
N GLU A 59 -10.01 4.58 -4.55
CA GLU A 59 -11.32 5.23 -4.41
C GLU A 59 -11.37 6.13 -3.17
N ILE A 60 -10.83 5.67 -2.04
CA ILE A 60 -10.68 6.46 -0.82
C ILE A 60 -9.86 7.72 -1.10
N GLN A 61 -8.69 7.56 -1.73
CA GLN A 61 -7.81 8.68 -2.04
C GLN A 61 -8.48 9.69 -2.98
N PHE A 62 -9.25 9.22 -3.95
CA PHE A 62 -10.00 10.08 -4.85
C PHE A 62 -11.13 10.83 -4.13
N THR A 63 -11.82 10.15 -3.21
CA THR A 63 -12.92 10.72 -2.42
C THR A 63 -12.42 11.76 -1.43
N LEU A 64 -11.29 11.48 -0.77
CA LEU A 64 -10.62 12.39 0.14
C LEU A 64 -9.72 13.31 -0.67
N GLY A 65 -10.27 14.36 -1.27
CA GLY A 65 -9.51 15.33 -2.07
C GLY A 65 -8.32 15.98 -1.33
N GLY A 66 -8.33 15.94 0.00
CA GLY A 66 -7.22 16.34 0.87
C GLY A 66 -6.17 15.26 1.15
N CYS A 67 -6.30 14.04 0.62
CA CYS A 67 -5.37 12.93 0.80
C CYS A 67 -4.44 12.80 -0.42
N GLN A 68 -3.15 13.07 -0.22
CA GLN A 68 -2.15 13.03 -1.29
C GLN A 68 -1.66 11.62 -1.61
N LYS A 69 -1.50 10.76 -0.58
CA LYS A 69 -0.97 9.39 -0.72
C LYS A 69 -1.47 8.50 0.42
N ILE A 70 -1.62 7.22 0.13
CA ILE A 70 -1.87 6.18 1.13
C ILE A 70 -0.79 5.11 1.00
N ALA A 71 -0.18 4.72 2.12
CA ALA A 71 0.87 3.71 2.18
C ALA A 71 0.55 2.64 3.22
N LYS A 72 0.88 1.38 2.96
CA LYS A 72 0.78 0.31 3.95
C LYS A 72 1.98 0.37 4.90
N VAL A 73 1.71 0.32 6.19
CA VAL A 73 2.73 0.31 7.25
C VAL A 73 3.09 -1.14 7.57
N PHE A 74 4.38 -1.44 7.55
CA PHE A 74 4.93 -2.70 8.01
C PHE A 74 5.64 -2.46 9.34
N ASP A 75 5.02 -2.87 10.45
CA ASP A 75 5.58 -2.67 11.80
C ASP A 75 6.91 -3.41 11.99
N PHE A 76 7.05 -4.58 11.36
CA PHE A 76 8.25 -5.39 11.40
C PHE A 76 8.57 -5.90 10.00
N ILE A 77 9.84 -5.78 9.62
CA ILE A 77 10.39 -6.38 8.41
C ILE A 77 11.58 -7.23 8.85
N ASP A 78 11.60 -8.49 8.42
CA ASP A 78 12.75 -9.35 8.65
C ASP A 78 13.96 -8.80 7.90
N ILE A 79 15.07 -8.59 8.62
CA ILE A 79 16.31 -8.06 8.06
C ILE A 79 16.85 -8.94 6.93
N GLN A 80 16.58 -10.25 6.98
CA GLN A 80 16.98 -11.16 5.90
C GLN A 80 16.23 -10.87 4.61
N THR A 81 14.95 -10.52 4.69
CA THR A 81 14.14 -10.10 3.52
C THR A 81 14.75 -8.89 2.82
N ILE A 82 15.25 -7.91 3.58
CA ILE A 82 15.93 -6.74 3.02
C ILE A 82 17.27 -7.12 2.39
N LYS A 83 18.08 -7.94 3.07
CA LYS A 83 19.38 -8.41 2.56
C LYS A 83 19.25 -9.24 1.29
N ASP A 84 18.23 -10.07 1.20
CA ASP A 84 17.96 -10.90 0.02
C ASP A 84 17.47 -10.05 -1.16
N ALA A 85 16.68 -9.00 -0.89
CA ALA A 85 16.23 -8.07 -1.91
C ALA A 85 17.36 -7.16 -2.42
N PHE A 86 18.29 -6.77 -1.55
CA PHE A 86 19.41 -5.86 -1.84
C PHE A 86 20.75 -6.41 -1.32
N PRO A 87 21.30 -7.47 -1.95
CA PRO A 87 22.57 -8.06 -1.53
C PRO A 87 23.75 -7.12 -1.80
N LEU A 88 24.66 -6.99 -0.83
CA LEU A 88 25.85 -6.13 -0.93
C LEU A 88 26.93 -6.73 -1.85
N GLU A 89 27.04 -8.05 -1.86
CA GLU A 89 27.97 -8.81 -2.70
C GLU A 89 27.20 -9.93 -3.40
N VAL A 90 27.43 -10.10 -4.70
CA VAL A 90 26.77 -11.14 -5.51
C VAL A 90 27.76 -12.28 -5.74
N ASP A 91 28.03 -13.06 -4.69
CA ASP A 91 29.02 -14.15 -4.77
C ASP A 91 28.59 -15.30 -5.69
N ASN A 92 27.29 -15.43 -5.96
CA ASN A 92 26.73 -16.49 -6.79
C ASN A 92 25.71 -15.98 -7.81
N TYR A 93 26.20 -15.26 -8.83
CA TYR A 93 25.39 -14.72 -9.94
C TYR A 93 24.41 -15.74 -10.54
N ARG A 94 24.80 -17.02 -10.65
CA ARG A 94 23.93 -18.09 -11.18
C ARG A 94 22.71 -18.38 -10.31
N HIS A 95 22.82 -18.29 -8.98
CA HIS A 95 21.67 -18.46 -8.08
C HIS A 95 20.75 -17.24 -8.14
N LEU A 96 21.34 -16.04 -8.19
CA LEU A 96 20.62 -14.79 -8.35
C LEU A 96 19.83 -14.76 -9.65
N GLU A 97 20.42 -15.20 -10.76
CA GLU A 97 19.78 -15.26 -12.07
C GLU A 97 18.57 -16.21 -12.07
N LYS A 98 18.64 -17.34 -11.37
CA LYS A 98 17.50 -18.27 -11.22
C LYS A 98 16.37 -17.64 -10.41
N SER A 99 16.67 -17.02 -9.26
CA SER A 99 15.67 -16.34 -8.45
C SER A 99 15.04 -15.18 -9.22
N ARG A 100 15.85 -14.39 -9.94
CA ARG A 100 15.39 -13.31 -10.80
C ARG A 100 14.51 -13.81 -11.94
N LYS A 101 14.85 -14.91 -12.60
CA LYS A 101 14.00 -15.55 -13.63
C LYS A 101 12.67 -16.02 -13.04
N LYS A 102 12.64 -16.56 -11.83
CA LYS A 102 11.40 -16.96 -11.15
C LYS A 102 10.52 -15.74 -10.84
N ILE A 103 11.09 -14.69 -10.26
CA ILE A 103 10.38 -13.45 -9.96
C ILE A 103 9.84 -12.84 -11.26
N LEU A 104 10.66 -12.74 -12.31
CA LEU A 104 10.22 -12.25 -13.61
C LEU A 104 9.14 -13.12 -14.24
N ALA A 105 9.19 -14.44 -14.10
CA ALA A 105 8.14 -15.33 -14.58
C ALA A 105 6.82 -15.11 -13.83
N VAL A 106 6.87 -14.95 -12.50
CA VAL A 106 5.68 -14.62 -11.70
C VAL A 106 5.11 -13.27 -12.12
N ILE A 107 5.95 -12.23 -12.22
CA ILE A 107 5.55 -10.90 -12.67
C ILE A 107 4.93 -10.96 -14.07
N ASN A 108 5.60 -11.61 -15.01
CA ASN A 108 5.11 -11.74 -16.38
C ASN A 108 3.80 -12.53 -16.44
N ASN A 109 3.65 -13.61 -15.68
CA ASN A 109 2.39 -14.35 -15.65
C ASN A 109 1.26 -13.52 -15.03
N SER A 110 1.54 -12.73 -14.00
CA SER A 110 0.59 -11.81 -13.40
C SER A 110 0.23 -10.62 -14.30
N LEU A 111 1.15 -10.18 -15.16
CA LEU A 111 0.93 -9.10 -16.14
C LEU A 111 0.26 -9.61 -17.42
N ILE A 112 0.66 -10.77 -17.94
CA ILE A 112 0.08 -11.42 -19.12
C ILE A 112 -1.36 -11.86 -18.86
N GLY A 113 -1.68 -12.30 -17.63
CA GLY A 113 -3.07 -12.50 -17.19
C GLY A 113 -3.90 -11.21 -17.11
N LYS A 114 -3.27 -10.02 -17.18
CA LYS A 114 -3.90 -8.69 -17.18
C LYS A 114 -3.81 -7.96 -18.53
N ASN A 115 -3.24 -8.57 -19.59
CA ASN A 115 -3.12 -7.99 -20.94
C ASN A 115 -4.46 -7.79 -21.70
N GLN A 116 -5.59 -7.67 -20.99
CA GLN A 116 -6.82 -7.14 -21.55
C GLN A 116 -7.10 -5.67 -21.15
N VAL A 117 -6.27 -5.00 -20.33
CA VAL A 117 -6.69 -3.74 -19.70
C VAL A 117 -5.82 -2.50 -20.02
N PHE A 118 -4.89 -2.55 -20.98
CA PHE A 118 -4.26 -1.30 -21.46
C PHE A 118 -4.27 -1.22 -22.99
N PRO A 119 -4.96 -0.23 -23.59
CA PRO A 119 -4.88 0.02 -25.02
C PRO A 119 -3.51 0.59 -25.38
N ALA A 120 -3.09 0.29 -26.60
CA ALA A 120 -1.86 0.75 -27.24
C ALA A 120 -1.80 2.27 -27.42
#